data_AF-A0A258GZJ1-F1
#
_entry.id   AF-A0A258GZJ1-F1
#
_cell.length_a   1.000
_cell.length_b   1.000
_cell.length_c   1.000
_cell.angle_alpha   90.00
_cell.angle_beta   90.00
_cell.angle_gamma   90.00
#
_symmetry.space_group_name_H-M   'P 1'
#
loop_
_entity.id
_entity.type
_entity.pdbx_description
1 polymer ?
#
loop_
_entity_poly.entity_id
_entity_poly.type
_entity_poly.pdbx_seq_one_letter_code
_entity_poly.pdbx_strand_id
1 'polypeptide(L)'
;MATLNTGTANFCGANGASYQFTRMGAEQDWAKVPGVVLFAAPEGKGWRVIRVADQGGTEGDVSTFWRWREARRYGATAIFIRRNMDITARRREAADLANGLDPVFASGSELELETMAIAA
;
A
#
# COMPACT_ATOMS: atom_id res chain seq x y z
N MET A 1 20.44 -9.70 -16.75
CA MET A 1 19.24 -10.54 -16.52
C MET A 1 18.81 -10.32 -15.07
N ALA A 2 17.80 -9.50 -14.81
CA ALA A 2 17.34 -9.24 -13.44
C ALA A 2 16.41 -10.37 -12.99
N THR A 3 16.87 -11.19 -12.05
CA THR A 3 16.08 -12.25 -11.45
C THR A 3 14.96 -11.61 -10.62
N LEU A 4 13.73 -11.68 -11.14
CA LEU A 4 12.53 -11.23 -10.44
C LEU A 4 12.32 -12.11 -9.20
N ASN A 5 12.77 -11.63 -8.03
CA ASN A 5 12.48 -12.29 -6.76
C ASN A 5 11.03 -11.95 -6.35
N THR A 6 10.06 -12.52 -7.05
CA THR A 6 8.62 -12.37 -6.77
C THR A 6 8.25 -13.20 -5.54
N GLY A 7 8.55 -12.68 -4.35
CA GLY A 7 7.99 -13.21 -3.12
C GLY A 7 6.54 -12.74 -2.95
N THR A 8 5.62 -13.63 -2.61
CA THR A 8 4.29 -13.23 -2.13
C THR A 8 4.30 -13.13 -0.60
N ALA A 9 3.47 -12.25 -0.05
CA ALA A 9 3.28 -12.13 1.39
C ALA A 9 1.79 -11.96 1.69
N ASN A 10 1.33 -12.55 2.78
CA ASN A 10 -0.04 -12.41 3.23
C ASN A 10 -0.08 -11.39 4.37
N PHE A 11 -1.04 -10.48 4.31
CA PHE A 11 -1.30 -9.48 5.34
C PHE A 11 -2.73 -9.63 5.83
N CYS A 12 -2.92 -9.58 7.13
CA CYS A 12 -4.23 -9.70 7.74
C CYS A 12 -4.81 -8.30 8.00
N GLY A 13 -6.07 -8.09 7.60
CA GLY A 13 -6.81 -6.90 7.98
C GLY A 13 -7.55 -7.08 9.30
N ALA A 14 -8.15 -6.01 9.80
CA ALA A 14 -8.81 -5.97 11.11
C ALA A 14 -10.02 -6.92 11.21
N ASN A 15 -10.71 -7.16 10.09
CA ASN A 15 -11.83 -8.10 10.01
C ASN A 15 -11.41 -9.59 10.05
N GLY A 16 -10.11 -9.89 10.10
CA GLY A 16 -9.56 -11.25 10.08
C GLY A 16 -9.34 -11.83 8.69
N ALA A 17 -9.63 -11.09 7.62
CA ALA A 17 -9.35 -11.50 6.24
C ALA A 17 -7.85 -11.46 5.96
N SER A 18 -7.39 -12.49 5.25
CA SER A 18 -6.01 -12.60 4.79
C SER A 18 -5.92 -12.20 3.33
N TYR A 19 -5.12 -11.19 3.03
CA TYR A 19 -4.92 -10.65 1.70
C TYR A 19 -3.53 -11.01 1.20
N GLN A 20 -3.45 -11.69 0.07
CA GLN A 20 -2.18 -12.00 -0.58
C GLN A 20 -1.70 -10.85 -1.45
N PHE A 21 -0.45 -10.46 -1.27
CA PHE A 21 0.23 -9.42 -2.03
C PHE A 21 1.44 -9.99 -2.77
N THR A 22 1.73 -9.39 -3.92
CA THR A 22 2.95 -9.65 -4.68
C THR A 22 4.00 -8.61 -4.33
N ARG A 23 5.20 -9.05 -3.95
CA ARG A 23 6.34 -8.15 -3.78
C ARG A 23 6.83 -7.68 -5.15
N MET A 24 6.93 -6.37 -5.30
CA MET A 24 7.48 -5.70 -6.47
C MET A 24 8.79 -4.99 -6.09
N GLY A 25 9.72 -4.96 -7.03
CA GLY A 25 10.89 -4.09 -6.95
C GLY A 25 10.49 -2.64 -7.23
N ALA A 26 11.18 -1.69 -6.60
CA ALA A 26 10.91 -0.25 -6.79
C ALA A 26 11.08 0.21 -8.25
N GLU A 27 11.86 -0.53 -9.05
CA GLU A 27 12.12 -0.28 -10.47
C GLU A 27 11.05 -0.86 -11.42
N GLN A 28 10.10 -1.64 -10.91
CA GLN A 28 9.00 -2.20 -11.71
C GLN A 28 7.83 -1.20 -11.81
N ASP A 29 6.95 -1.35 -12.81
CA ASP A 29 5.77 -0.49 -13.03
C ASP A 29 4.64 -0.66 -11.99
N TRP A 30 4.96 -0.81 -10.70
CA TRP A 30 3.98 -0.99 -9.62
C TRP A 30 3.01 0.20 -9.50
N ALA A 31 3.45 1.41 -9.88
CA ALA A 31 2.64 2.64 -9.85
C ALA A 31 1.55 2.69 -10.94
N LYS A 32 1.65 1.86 -11.99
CA LYS A 32 0.66 1.79 -13.08
C LYS A 32 -0.43 0.75 -12.82
N VAL A 33 -0.37 0.08 -11.68
CA VAL A 33 -1.21 -1.08 -11.40
C VAL A 33 -2.32 -0.66 -10.42
N PRO A 34 -3.60 -0.69 -10.82
CA PRO A 34 -4.70 -0.38 -9.92
C PRO A 34 -4.80 -1.43 -8.81
N GLY A 35 -4.83 -0.98 -7.55
CA GLY A 35 -4.89 -1.89 -6.41
C GLY A 35 -4.47 -1.27 -5.08
N VAL A 36 -4.35 -2.11 -4.06
CA VAL A 36 -3.81 -1.71 -2.74
C VAL A 36 -2.30 -1.88 -2.76
N VAL A 37 -1.57 -0.89 -2.28
CA VAL A 37 -0.12 -0.90 -2.11
C VAL A 37 0.24 -0.81 -0.63
N LEU A 38 1.18 -1.65 -0.21
CA LEU A 38 1.79 -1.60 1.11
C LEU A 38 3.28 -1.29 0.95
N PHE A 39 3.74 -0.28 1.66
CA PHE A 39 5.16 0.00 1.80
C PHE A 39 5.63 -0.57 3.13
N ALA A 40 6.64 -1.44 3.09
CA ALA A 40 7.08 -2.17 4.27
C ALA A 40 8.60 -2.22 4.42
N ALA A 41 9.03 -2.40 5.67
CA ALA A 41 10.41 -2.63 6.06
C ALA A 41 10.55 -4.06 6.62
N PRO A 42 11.66 -4.75 6.38
CA PRO A 42 11.91 -6.04 7.02
C PRO A 42 12.02 -5.85 8.53
N GLU A 43 11.27 -6.64 9.29
CA GLU A 43 11.31 -6.63 10.75
C GLU A 43 11.38 -8.07 11.27
N GLY A 44 12.56 -8.48 11.74
CA GLY A 44 12.82 -9.86 12.17
C GLY A 44 12.56 -10.87 11.05
N LYS A 45 11.59 -11.76 11.24
CA LYS A 45 11.14 -12.76 10.24
C LYS A 45 9.94 -12.29 9.41
N GLY A 46 9.45 -11.08 9.64
CA GLY A 46 8.24 -10.53 9.03
C GLY A 46 8.47 -9.18 8.37
N TRP A 47 7.36 -8.47 8.16
CA TRP A 47 7.33 -7.16 7.53
C TRP A 47 6.60 -6.18 8.44
N ARG A 48 7.26 -5.07 8.76
CA ARG A 48 6.60 -3.92 9.37
C ARG A 48 6.01 -3.05 8.27
N VAL A 49 4.70 -2.84 8.33
CA VAL A 49 3.99 -2.01 7.37
C VAL A 49 4.17 -0.55 7.78
N ILE A 50 4.77 0.23 6.88
CA ILE A 50 5.02 1.66 7.09
C ILE A 50 3.79 2.45 6.65
N ARG A 51 3.16 2.04 5.54
CA ARG A 51 1.98 2.74 4.99
C ARG A 51 1.15 1.81 4.14
N VAL A 52 -0.16 2.00 4.19
CA VAL A 52 -1.16 1.40 3.31
C VAL A 52 -1.75 2.51 2.44
N ALA A 53 -1.88 2.27 1.14
CA ALA A 53 -2.56 3.20 0.25
C ALA A 53 -3.32 2.45 -0.84
N ASP A 54 -4.41 3.03 -1.32
CA ASP A 54 -5.04 2.60 -2.55
C ASP A 54 -4.50 3.41 -3.74
N GLN A 55 -4.29 2.76 -4.88
CA GLN A 55 -3.81 3.40 -6.10
C GLN A 55 -4.73 3.08 -7.28
N GLY A 56 -4.99 4.12 -8.08
CA GLY A 56 -5.80 4.06 -9.29
C GLY A 56 -5.09 3.44 -10.50
N GLY A 57 -3.76 3.28 -10.45
CA GLY A 57 -2.97 2.83 -11.59
C GLY A 57 -2.79 3.89 -12.69
N THR A 58 -2.98 5.16 -12.36
CA THR A 58 -2.81 6.27 -13.31
C THR A 58 -1.33 6.53 -13.58
N GLU A 59 -0.93 6.43 -14.85
CA GLU A 59 0.43 6.76 -15.27
C GLU A 59 0.73 8.24 -14.95
N GLY A 60 1.84 8.49 -14.26
CA GLY A 60 2.24 9.84 -13.88
C GLY A 60 1.60 10.38 -12.59
N ASP A 61 0.97 9.52 -11.78
CA ASP A 61 0.50 9.92 -10.45
C ASP A 61 1.68 10.30 -9.54
N VAL A 62 1.97 11.60 -9.49
CA VAL A 62 3.07 12.19 -8.71
C VAL A 62 2.93 11.86 -7.22
N SER A 63 1.69 11.78 -6.73
CA SER A 63 1.35 11.41 -5.35
C SER A 63 1.89 10.01 -5.00
N THR A 64 1.75 9.03 -5.89
CA THR A 64 2.27 7.67 -5.70
C THR A 64 3.80 7.64 -5.54
N PHE A 65 4.53 8.42 -6.34
CA PHE A 65 5.99 8.54 -6.19
C PHE A 65 6.41 9.23 -4.90
N TRP A 66 5.67 10.27 -4.48
CA TRP A 66 5.92 10.93 -3.20
C TRP A 66 5.67 9.99 -2.02
N ARG A 67 4.57 9.24 -2.02
CA ARG A 67 4.25 8.26 -0.97
C ARG A 67 5.36 7.23 -0.82
N TRP A 68 5.93 6.74 -1.92
CA TRP A 68 7.08 5.84 -1.87
C TRP A 68 8.34 6.51 -1.33
N ARG A 69 8.67 7.71 -1.81
CA ARG A 69 9.84 8.48 -1.32
C ARG A 69 9.74 8.79 0.17
N GLU A 70 8.56 9.14 0.66
CA GLU A 70 8.29 9.32 2.08
C GLU A 70 8.45 8.01 2.83
N ALA A 71 7.77 6.93 2.42
CA ALA A 71 7.87 5.64 3.10
C ALA A 71 9.33 5.15 3.21
N ARG A 72 10.16 5.38 2.19
CA ARG A 72 11.60 5.09 2.24
C ARG A 72 12.35 5.86 3.33
N ARG A 73 11.97 7.11 3.61
CA ARG A 73 12.57 7.89 4.72
C ARG A 73 12.27 7.28 6.08
N TYR A 74 11.15 6.57 6.20
CA TYR A 74 10.75 5.81 7.39
C TYR A 74 11.23 4.34 7.34
N GLY A 75 12.12 4.00 6.41
CA GLY A 75 12.77 2.69 6.33
C GLY A 75 12.07 1.67 5.43
N ALA A 76 11.03 2.04 4.68
CA ALA A 76 10.43 1.12 3.71
C ALA A 76 11.45 0.71 2.64
N THR A 77 11.57 -0.58 2.41
CA THR A 77 12.49 -1.18 1.42
C THR A 77 11.81 -2.17 0.49
N ALA A 78 10.56 -2.54 0.77
CA ALA A 78 9.75 -3.42 -0.05
C ALA A 78 8.40 -2.77 -0.40
N ILE A 79 7.94 -3.04 -1.62
CA ILE A 79 6.64 -2.65 -2.12
C ILE A 79 5.84 -3.92 -2.33
N PHE A 80 4.65 -3.97 -1.76
CA PHE A 80 3.71 -5.06 -1.93
C PHE A 80 2.47 -4.52 -2.63
N ILE A 81 2.02 -5.21 -3.67
CA ILE A 81 0.84 -4.80 -4.42
C ILE A 81 -0.17 -5.94 -4.52
N ARG A 82 -1.43 -5.60 -4.33
CA ARG A 82 -2.56 -6.47 -4.63
C ARG A 82 -3.46 -5.75 -5.61
N ARG A 83 -3.60 -6.33 -6.81
CA ARG A 83 -4.39 -5.73 -7.90
C ARG A 83 -5.87 -5.76 -7.54
N ASN A 84 -6.53 -4.62 -7.62
CA ASN A 84 -7.97 -4.51 -7.50
C ASN A 84 -8.45 -3.29 -8.31
N MET A 85 -9.26 -3.54 -9.32
CA MET A 85 -9.81 -2.50 -10.21
C MET A 85 -11.10 -1.89 -9.65
N ASP A 86 -11.78 -2.56 -8.72
CA ASP A 86 -13.00 -2.04 -8.10
C ASP A 86 -12.65 -1.04 -7.00
N ILE A 87 -12.98 0.23 -7.22
CA ILE A 87 -12.60 1.35 -6.33
C ILE A 87 -13.20 1.15 -4.92
N THR A 88 -14.45 0.70 -4.82
CA THR A 88 -15.15 0.53 -3.55
C THR A 88 -14.53 -0.60 -2.73
N ALA A 89 -14.30 -1.76 -3.35
CA ALA A 89 -13.64 -2.89 -2.73
C ALA A 89 -12.20 -2.53 -2.34
N ARG A 90 -11.45 -1.87 -3.23
CA ARG A 90 -10.08 -1.45 -2.97
C ARG A 90 -9.98 -0.52 -1.76
N ARG A 91 -10.87 0.47 -1.64
CA ARG A 91 -10.92 1.37 -0.48
C ARG A 91 -11.27 0.63 0.82
N ARG A 92 -12.24 -0.29 0.76
CA ARG A 92 -12.61 -1.13 1.91
C ARG A 92 -11.45 -2.01 2.35
N GLU A 93 -10.75 -2.64 1.42
CA GLU A 93 -9.56 -3.46 1.69
C GLU A 93 -8.43 -2.62 2.28
N ALA A 94 -8.13 -1.46 1.70
CA ALA A 94 -7.11 -0.56 2.23
C ALA A 94 -7.43 -0.08 3.65
N ALA A 95 -8.69 0.26 3.94
CA ALA A 95 -9.12 0.64 5.27
C ALA A 95 -9.02 -0.52 6.26
N ASP A 96 -9.45 -1.72 5.87
CA ASP A 96 -9.37 -2.91 6.72
C ASP A 96 -7.91 -3.30 7.03
N LEU A 97 -7.03 -3.21 6.04
CA LEU A 97 -5.59 -3.42 6.20
C LEU A 97 -4.95 -2.33 7.07
N ALA A 98 -5.31 -1.06 6.88
CA ALA A 98 -4.80 0.03 7.71
C ALA A 98 -5.21 -0.15 9.18
N ASN A 99 -6.44 -0.60 9.46
CA ASN A 99 -6.88 -0.89 10.82
C ASN A 99 -6.22 -2.15 11.40
N GLY A 100 -5.93 -3.16 10.58
CA GLY A 100 -5.37 -4.44 11.05
C GLY A 100 -3.85 -4.45 11.23
N LEU A 101 -3.14 -3.64 10.45
CA LEU A 101 -1.67 -3.65 10.39
C LEU A 101 -1.01 -2.52 11.19
N ASP A 102 -1.80 -1.59 11.71
CA ASP A 102 -1.34 -0.40 12.45
C ASP A 102 -0.14 0.29 11.77
N PRO A 103 -0.30 0.76 10.52
CA PRO A 103 0.81 1.33 9.76
C PRO A 103 1.31 2.62 10.41
N VAL A 104 2.64 2.83 10.36
CA VAL A 104 3.29 4.05 10.88
C VAL A 104 2.64 5.33 10.34
N PHE A 105 2.22 5.30 9.08
CA PHE A 105 1.31 6.28 8.50
C PHE A 105 -0.09 5.68 8.44
N ALA A 106 -0.93 6.05 9.40
CA ALA A 106 -2.35 5.78 9.32
C ALA A 106 -2.92 6.49 8.07
N SER A 107 -3.50 5.72 7.15
CA SER A 107 -4.19 6.24 5.96
C SER A 107 -5.37 7.16 6.30
N GLY A 108 -5.79 7.19 7.58
CA GLY A 108 -6.86 8.04 8.08
C GLY A 108 -6.62 9.54 7.85
N SER A 109 -5.38 10.00 7.83
CA SER A 109 -5.10 11.43 7.70
C SER A 109 -5.40 12.01 6.30
N GLU A 110 -5.34 11.23 5.22
CA GLU A 110 -5.72 11.68 3.87
C GLU A 110 -7.23 11.58 3.63
N LEU A 111 -7.87 10.51 4.13
CA LEU A 111 -9.32 10.27 3.96
C LEU A 111 -10.20 11.16 4.85
N GLU A 112 -9.75 11.53 6.05
CA GLU A 112 -10.45 12.53 6.87
C GLU A 112 -10.37 13.94 6.26
N LEU A 113 -9.26 14.28 5.61
CA LEU A 113 -9.12 15.57 4.93
C LEU A 113 -10.00 15.67 3.69
N GLU A 114 -10.14 14.61 2.90
CA GLU A 114 -11.07 14.61 1.76
C GLU A 114 -12.54 14.65 2.23
N THR A 115 -12.91 13.95 3.31
CA THR A 115 -14.30 13.99 3.83
C THR A 115 -14.68 15.36 4.42
N MET A 116 -13.71 16.09 5.01
CA MET A 116 -13.95 17.46 5.50
C MET A 116 -13.95 18.50 4.37
N ALA A 117 -13.26 18.25 3.26
CA ALA A 117 -13.21 19.17 2.11
C ALA A 117 -14.51 19.21 1.29
N ILE A 118 -15.35 18.17 1.36
CA ILE A 118 -16.70 18.14 0.75
C ILE A 118 -17.81 18.65 1.68
N ALA A 119 -17.48 19.02 2.93
CA ALA A 119 -18.45 19.45 3.94
C ALA A 119 -18.34 20.95 4.32
N ALA A 120 -17.50 21.73 3.62
CA ALA A 120 -17.34 23.18 3.79
C ALA A 120 -17.83 23.94 2.56
#